data_AF-A0A3M0XWZ4-F1
#
_entry.id   AF-A0A3M0XWZ4-F1
#
_cell.length_a   1.000
_cell.length_b   1.000
_cell.length_c   1.000
_cell.angle_alpha   90.00
_cell.angle_beta   90.00
_cell.angle_gamma   90.00
#
_symmetry.space_group_name_H-M   'P 1'
#
loop_
_entity.id
_entity.type
_entity.pdbx_description
1 polymer ?
#
loop_
_entity_poly.entity_id
_entity_poly.type
_entity_poly.pdbx_seq_one_letter_code
_entity_poly.pdbx_strand_id
1 'polypeptide(L)'
;DFRRNPQAFIELAAEAINRRKRLAVVDGIKYQRLGDEHYYAQELFEQEELTGYLRNMLTETKKSVYEHVVYDSGTERAFADGLEKNDAIKVYAKLPGWFTVPTPLGSYNPDWAVLVEKDGAERLYLVVETKSSLFADELRDAEGAKIECGKVHFGALAVGESPAKYVTARSVEEIL
;
A
#
# COMPACT_ATOMS: atom_id res chain seq x y z
N ASP A 1 -19.00 32.50 16.42
CA ASP A 1 -18.06 33.43 15.77
C ASP A 1 -18.40 33.97 14.38
N PHE A 2 -19.45 33.55 13.66
CA PHE A 2 -19.71 34.06 12.29
C PHE A 2 -19.70 35.60 12.14
N ARG A 3 -20.26 36.34 13.12
CA ARG A 3 -20.25 37.83 13.12
C ARG A 3 -18.89 38.47 13.45
N ARG A 4 -17.90 37.70 13.92
CA ARG A 4 -16.55 38.16 14.30
C ARG A 4 -15.51 37.84 13.22
N ASN A 5 -15.60 36.67 12.60
CA ASN A 5 -14.76 36.30 11.46
C ASN A 5 -15.57 35.45 10.46
N PRO A 6 -16.31 36.09 9.53
CA PRO A 6 -17.11 35.37 8.54
C PRO A 6 -16.24 34.63 7.52
N GLN A 7 -15.02 35.10 7.23
CA GLN A 7 -14.09 34.47 6.31
C GLN A 7 -13.64 33.10 6.83
N ALA A 8 -13.15 33.02 8.06
CA ALA A 8 -12.75 31.75 8.68
C ALA A 8 -13.92 30.76 8.80
N PHE A 9 -15.16 31.25 8.99
CA PHE A 9 -16.34 30.40 8.98
C PHE A 9 -16.63 29.82 7.58
N ILE A 10 -16.49 30.62 6.52
CA ILE A 10 -16.65 30.16 5.13
C ILE A 10 -15.58 29.12 4.78
N GLU A 11 -14.32 29.36 5.19
CA GLU A 11 -13.19 28.44 4.98
C GLU A 11 -13.44 27.10 5.67
N LEU A 12 -13.74 27.09 6.98
CA LEU A 12 -14.04 25.87 7.74
C LEU A 12 -15.27 25.12 7.20
N ALA A 13 -16.31 25.84 6.75
CA ALA A 13 -17.50 25.22 6.18
C ALA A 13 -17.19 24.58 4.80
N ALA A 14 -16.43 25.28 3.94
CA ALA A 14 -16.01 24.77 2.64
C ALA A 14 -15.06 23.56 2.78
N GLU A 15 -14.14 23.60 3.74
CA GLU A 15 -13.25 22.50 4.11
C GLU A 15 -14.05 21.27 4.56
N ALA A 16 -14.98 21.42 5.51
CA ALA A 16 -15.84 20.34 5.99
C ALA A 16 -16.70 19.71 4.87
N ILE A 17 -17.28 20.54 3.98
CA ILE A 17 -18.03 20.08 2.81
C ILE A 17 -17.12 19.30 1.84
N ASN A 18 -15.94 19.84 1.51
CA ASN A 18 -15.02 19.19 0.59
C ASN A 18 -14.44 17.90 1.18
N ARG A 19 -14.18 17.83 2.49
CA ARG A 19 -13.81 16.60 3.21
C ARG A 19 -14.89 15.53 3.06
N ARG A 20 -16.16 15.87 3.30
CA ARG A 20 -17.28 14.92 3.12
C ARG A 20 -17.46 14.48 1.66
N LYS A 21 -17.28 15.38 0.68
CA LYS A 21 -17.27 15.03 -0.74
C LYS A 21 -16.16 14.04 -1.10
N ARG A 22 -14.93 14.25 -0.61
CA ARG A 22 -13.79 13.32 -0.83
C ARG A 22 -14.12 11.91 -0.33
N LEU A 23 -14.64 11.79 0.89
CA LEU A 23 -15.01 10.50 1.48
C LEU A 23 -16.16 9.82 0.72
N ALA A 24 -17.19 10.57 0.30
CA ALA A 24 -18.32 10.03 -0.47
C ALA A 24 -17.94 9.50 -1.87
N VAL A 25 -16.89 10.05 -2.49
CA VAL A 25 -16.34 9.53 -3.76
C VAL A 25 -15.64 8.19 -3.56
N VAL A 26 -15.01 7.97 -2.40
CA VAL A 26 -14.33 6.71 -2.07
C VAL A 26 -15.31 5.61 -1.67
N ASP A 27 -16.36 5.94 -0.92
CA ASP A 27 -17.40 5.00 -0.47
C ASP A 27 -18.12 4.29 -1.65
N GLY A 28 -18.18 4.94 -2.82
CA GLY A 28 -18.75 4.38 -4.04
C GLY A 28 -17.75 3.78 -5.03
N ILE A 29 -16.44 3.74 -4.72
CA ILE A 29 -15.41 3.39 -5.71
C ILE A 29 -15.50 1.91 -6.14
N LYS A 30 -15.31 1.67 -7.43
CA LYS A 30 -15.19 0.32 -8.00
C LYS A 30 -14.06 0.30 -9.01
N TYR A 31 -13.11 -0.60 -8.83
CA TYR A 31 -12.16 -0.97 -9.85
C TYR A 31 -12.77 -2.12 -10.67
N GLN A 32 -12.67 -2.03 -11.99
CA GLN A 32 -13.18 -3.06 -12.89
C GLN A 32 -12.04 -3.61 -13.74
N ARG A 33 -12.10 -4.92 -13.96
CA ARG A 33 -11.12 -5.64 -14.75
C ARG A 33 -11.44 -5.48 -16.26
N LEU A 34 -10.59 -4.80 -17.05
CA LEU A 34 -10.75 -4.50 -18.49
C LEU A 34 -10.33 -5.65 -19.43
N GLY A 35 -10.78 -6.89 -19.16
CA GLY A 35 -10.40 -8.07 -19.94
C GLY A 35 -8.96 -8.52 -19.71
N ASP A 36 -8.64 -9.76 -20.05
CA ASP A 36 -7.42 -10.43 -19.53
C ASP A 36 -6.07 -9.85 -20.00
N GLU A 37 -6.07 -8.88 -20.92
CA GLU A 37 -4.85 -8.33 -21.56
C GLU A 37 -4.43 -6.93 -21.05
N HIS A 38 -5.24 -6.21 -20.25
CA HIS A 38 -4.96 -4.81 -19.92
C HIS A 38 -5.10 -4.47 -18.43
N TYR A 39 -4.03 -4.74 -17.68
CA TYR A 39 -3.93 -4.44 -16.25
C TYR A 39 -2.58 -3.82 -15.87
N TYR A 40 -2.50 -2.49 -15.83
CA TYR A 40 -1.26 -1.81 -15.48
C TYR A 40 -0.59 -2.28 -14.17
N ALA A 41 -1.38 -2.65 -13.15
CA ALA A 41 -0.84 -3.26 -11.93
C ALA A 41 -0.62 -4.78 -12.07
N GLN A 42 -1.51 -5.49 -12.78
CA GLN A 42 -1.53 -6.95 -12.82
C GLN A 42 -0.65 -7.56 -13.92
N GLU A 43 -0.26 -6.83 -14.96
CA GLU A 43 0.77 -7.25 -15.92
C GLU A 43 2.12 -7.47 -15.22
N LEU A 44 2.42 -6.69 -14.15
CA LEU A 44 3.55 -6.96 -13.25
C LEU A 44 3.35 -8.17 -12.32
N PHE A 45 2.11 -8.63 -12.07
CA PHE A 45 1.80 -9.75 -11.15
C PHE A 45 1.48 -11.09 -11.84
N GLU A 46 0.88 -11.08 -13.03
CA GLU A 46 0.39 -12.26 -13.77
C GLU A 46 1.44 -12.80 -14.75
N GLN A 47 2.36 -11.97 -15.24
CA GLN A 47 3.65 -12.54 -15.63
C GLN A 47 4.33 -13.07 -14.38
N GLU A 48 5.08 -14.16 -14.52
CA GLU A 48 6.02 -14.59 -13.46
C GLU A 48 7.09 -13.52 -13.17
N GLU A 49 7.04 -12.32 -13.77
CA GLU A 49 7.84 -11.15 -13.41
C GLU A 49 7.84 -10.87 -11.90
N LEU A 50 6.89 -10.20 -11.22
CA LEU A 50 7.23 -9.72 -9.86
C LEU A 50 7.64 -10.83 -8.86
N THR A 51 7.01 -12.01 -8.87
CA THR A 51 7.42 -13.11 -7.97
C THR A 51 8.73 -13.77 -8.44
N GLY A 52 8.92 -13.97 -9.74
CA GLY A 52 10.14 -14.51 -10.35
C GLY A 52 11.30 -13.52 -10.38
N TYR A 53 11.04 -12.21 -10.33
CA TYR A 53 11.98 -11.10 -10.19
C TYR A 53 12.53 -11.09 -8.77
N LEU A 54 11.63 -11.12 -7.77
CA LEU A 54 12.01 -11.31 -6.37
C LEU A 54 12.81 -12.62 -6.18
N ARG A 55 12.41 -13.74 -6.81
CA ARG A 55 13.14 -15.02 -6.76
C ARG A 55 14.46 -15.03 -7.55
N ASN A 56 14.53 -14.42 -8.73
CA ASN A 56 15.75 -14.32 -9.54
C ASN A 56 16.78 -13.42 -8.82
N MET A 57 16.31 -12.41 -8.08
CA MET A 57 17.16 -11.57 -7.24
C MET A 57 17.61 -12.27 -5.95
N LEU A 58 16.82 -13.19 -5.39
CA LEU A 58 17.28 -14.09 -4.31
C LEU A 58 18.47 -14.97 -4.76
N THR A 59 18.59 -15.31 -6.04
CA THR A 59 19.78 -16.06 -6.54
C THR A 59 21.08 -15.27 -6.45
N GLU A 60 21.02 -13.94 -6.30
CA GLU A 60 22.18 -13.05 -6.24
C GLU A 60 22.40 -12.39 -4.87
N THR A 61 21.44 -12.44 -3.93
CA THR A 61 21.47 -11.67 -2.67
C THR A 61 20.91 -12.43 -1.44
N LYS A 62 20.93 -11.80 -0.25
CA LYS A 62 20.24 -12.27 0.96
C LYS A 62 18.74 -11.91 0.88
N LYS A 63 17.95 -12.11 1.97
CA LYS A 63 16.46 -11.93 1.95
C LYS A 63 16.02 -10.54 1.44
N SER A 64 16.85 -9.50 1.63
CA SER A 64 16.68 -8.17 1.02
C SER A 64 17.21 -8.09 -0.41
N VAL A 65 16.33 -7.67 -1.34
CA VAL A 65 16.64 -7.46 -2.77
C VAL A 65 17.59 -6.29 -3.04
N TYR A 66 17.77 -5.37 -2.08
CA TYR A 66 18.76 -4.29 -2.17
C TYR A 66 19.85 -4.46 -1.10
N GLU A 67 21.12 -4.43 -1.54
CA GLU A 67 22.30 -4.37 -0.66
C GLU A 67 22.31 -3.10 0.21
N HIS A 68 21.65 -2.04 -0.26
CA HIS A 68 21.32 -0.84 0.49
C HIS A 68 19.85 -0.44 0.29
N VAL A 69 18.94 -0.96 1.13
CA VAL A 69 17.58 -0.41 1.23
C VAL A 69 17.67 1.03 1.72
N VAL A 70 17.15 1.98 0.93
CA VAL A 70 17.08 3.40 1.31
C VAL A 70 15.88 3.59 2.23
N TYR A 71 16.18 3.75 3.52
CA TYR A 71 15.20 4.07 4.56
C TYR A 71 14.99 5.58 4.64
N ASP A 72 13.76 6.04 4.40
CA ASP A 72 13.40 7.45 4.51
C ASP A 72 12.99 7.83 5.94
N SER A 73 12.83 6.83 6.82
CA SER A 73 12.49 7.02 8.23
C SER A 73 13.03 5.92 9.15
N GLY A 74 13.03 6.19 10.46
CA GLY A 74 13.43 5.21 11.48
C GLY A 74 12.45 4.05 11.65
N THR A 75 11.17 4.22 11.27
CA THR A 75 10.18 3.13 11.29
C THR A 75 10.45 2.15 10.17
N GLU A 76 10.75 2.62 8.96
CA GLU A 76 11.08 1.78 7.80
C GLU A 76 12.30 0.91 8.05
N ARG A 77 13.32 1.44 8.75
CA ARG A 77 14.48 0.64 9.17
C ARG A 77 14.09 -0.45 10.16
N ALA A 78 13.24 -0.16 11.15
CA ALA A 78 12.80 -1.14 12.14
C ALA A 78 11.90 -2.22 11.49
N PHE A 79 11.07 -1.82 10.54
CA PHE A 79 10.21 -2.72 9.78
C PHE A 79 11.02 -3.69 8.92
N ALA A 80 12.01 -3.19 8.16
CA ALA A 80 12.92 -4.02 7.38
C ALA A 80 13.82 -4.93 8.23
N ASP A 81 14.29 -4.46 9.38
CA ASP A 81 15.03 -5.29 10.35
C ASP A 81 14.16 -6.44 10.89
N GLY A 82 12.86 -6.19 11.08
CA GLY A 82 11.86 -7.23 11.37
C GLY A 82 11.66 -8.22 10.22
N LEU A 83 11.69 -7.76 8.96
CA LEU A 83 11.52 -8.62 7.77
C LEU A 83 12.73 -9.54 7.58
N GLU A 84 13.95 -9.01 7.67
CA GLU A 84 15.19 -9.78 7.53
C GLU A 84 15.33 -10.87 8.63
N LYS A 85 14.99 -10.53 9.88
CA LYS A 85 15.10 -11.44 11.04
C LYS A 85 14.03 -12.53 11.11
N ASN A 86 13.01 -12.48 10.26
CA ASN A 86 11.86 -13.37 10.35
C ASN A 86 11.96 -14.52 9.34
N ASP A 87 11.88 -15.76 9.81
CA ASP A 87 12.11 -16.96 8.98
C ASP A 87 10.92 -17.34 8.07
N ALA A 88 9.73 -16.82 8.36
CA ALA A 88 8.58 -16.93 7.44
C ALA A 88 8.73 -16.01 6.22
N ILE A 89 9.59 -14.97 6.29
CA ILE A 89 9.84 -14.06 5.18
C ILE A 89 10.90 -14.66 4.26
N LYS A 90 10.51 -14.96 3.02
CA LYS A 90 11.42 -15.46 1.98
C LYS A 90 12.21 -14.33 1.33
N VAL A 91 11.50 -13.28 0.94
CA VAL A 91 12.07 -12.12 0.24
C VAL A 91 11.19 -10.90 0.47
N TYR A 92 11.81 -9.74 0.53
CA TYR A 92 11.11 -8.47 0.58
C TYR A 92 11.81 -7.40 -0.26
N ALA A 93 11.03 -6.44 -0.76
CA ALA A 93 11.51 -5.28 -1.47
C ALA A 93 10.71 -4.04 -1.07
N LYS A 94 11.38 -2.90 -0.91
CA LYS A 94 10.71 -1.60 -0.85
C LYS A 94 10.21 -1.27 -2.25
N LEU A 95 8.93 -0.96 -2.39
CA LEU A 95 8.34 -0.67 -3.69
C LEU A 95 8.80 0.73 -4.16
N PRO A 96 9.23 0.88 -5.42
CA PRO A 96 9.67 2.15 -5.94
C PRO A 96 8.48 3.09 -6.16
N GLY A 97 8.68 4.40 -6.02
CA GLY A 97 7.61 5.41 -6.08
C GLY A 97 6.85 5.53 -7.41
N TRP A 98 7.25 4.80 -8.47
CA TRP A 98 6.45 4.66 -9.69
C TRP A 98 5.33 3.62 -9.56
N PHE A 99 5.44 2.67 -8.63
CA PHE A 99 4.43 1.63 -8.39
C PHE A 99 3.23 2.22 -7.64
N THR A 100 2.25 2.73 -8.38
CA THR A 100 1.13 3.47 -7.77
C THR A 100 -0.25 2.93 -8.14
N VAL A 101 -1.13 2.90 -7.14
CA VAL A 101 -2.58 2.72 -7.31
C VAL A 101 -3.20 4.08 -7.64
N PRO A 102 -3.91 4.23 -8.77
CA PRO A 102 -4.63 5.45 -9.08
C PRO A 102 -5.89 5.56 -8.21
N THR A 103 -6.07 6.68 -7.49
CA THR A 103 -7.28 6.95 -6.69
C THR A 103 -7.89 8.30 -7.06
N PRO A 104 -9.20 8.54 -6.80
CA PRO A 104 -9.83 9.85 -6.98
C PRO A 104 -9.23 10.97 -6.11
N LEU A 105 -8.41 10.63 -5.12
CA LEU A 105 -7.69 11.56 -4.23
C LEU A 105 -6.22 11.76 -4.67
N GLY A 106 -5.88 11.37 -5.90
CA GLY A 106 -4.52 11.27 -6.41
C GLY A 106 -3.91 9.89 -6.17
N SER A 107 -2.77 9.61 -6.81
CA SER A 107 -2.09 8.31 -6.70
C SER A 107 -1.65 7.98 -5.25
N TYR A 108 -1.45 6.68 -5.01
CA TYR A 108 -1.01 6.11 -3.75
C TYR A 108 0.03 5.02 -4.01
N ASN A 109 1.10 4.94 -3.22
CA ASN A 109 2.18 3.95 -3.35
C ASN A 109 2.19 3.08 -2.08
N PRO A 110 1.96 1.75 -2.17
CA PRO A 110 2.25 0.83 -1.07
C PRO A 110 3.76 0.76 -0.85
N ASP A 111 4.21 0.62 0.41
CA ASP A 111 5.62 0.75 0.77
C ASP A 111 6.46 -0.50 0.48
N TRP A 112 5.89 -1.70 0.68
CA TRP A 112 6.65 -2.96 0.61
C TRP A 112 5.93 -4.06 -0.20
N ALA A 113 6.70 -4.89 -0.89
CA ALA A 113 6.28 -6.20 -1.38
C ALA A 113 7.02 -7.28 -0.57
N VAL A 114 6.28 -8.24 -0.02
CA VAL A 114 6.79 -9.23 0.93
C VAL A 114 6.27 -10.62 0.58
N LEU A 115 7.16 -11.59 0.34
CA LEU A 115 6.79 -12.98 0.12
C LEU A 115 6.92 -13.76 1.44
N VAL A 116 5.79 -14.27 1.93
CA VAL A 116 5.68 -15.00 3.19
C VAL A 116 5.40 -16.48 2.90
N GLU A 117 6.20 -17.39 3.44
CA GLU A 117 5.82 -18.80 3.54
C GLU A 117 5.01 -19.03 4.83
N LYS A 118 3.78 -19.53 4.69
CA LYS A 118 2.94 -19.92 5.82
C LYS A 118 2.17 -21.19 5.46
N ASP A 119 2.16 -22.15 6.38
CA ASP A 119 1.51 -23.46 6.22
C ASP A 119 2.01 -24.26 4.99
N GLY A 120 3.27 -24.07 4.59
CA GLY A 120 3.87 -24.69 3.40
C GLY A 120 3.44 -24.06 2.06
N ALA A 121 2.78 -22.91 2.08
CA ALA A 121 2.39 -22.15 0.90
C ALA A 121 3.01 -20.74 0.90
N GLU A 122 3.54 -20.30 -0.23
CA GLU A 122 4.03 -18.94 -0.42
C GLU A 122 2.88 -17.99 -0.78
N ARG A 123 2.86 -16.81 -0.16
CA ARG A 123 1.84 -15.77 -0.35
C ARG A 123 2.51 -14.41 -0.48
N LEU A 124 2.16 -13.67 -1.52
CA LEU A 124 2.66 -12.31 -1.74
C LEU A 124 1.76 -11.30 -1.01
N TYR A 125 2.39 -10.44 -0.23
CA TYR A 125 1.74 -9.33 0.49
C TYR A 125 2.27 -8.01 -0.05
N LEU A 126 1.35 -7.10 -0.36
CA LEU A 126 1.62 -5.69 -0.62
C LEU A 126 1.27 -4.94 0.66
N VAL A 127 2.28 -4.38 1.30
CA VAL A 127 2.17 -3.87 2.66
C VAL A 127 2.30 -2.35 2.65
N VAL A 128 1.33 -1.70 3.29
CA VAL A 128 1.40 -0.31 3.70
C VAL A 128 2.01 -0.25 5.09
N GLU A 129 3.15 0.43 5.24
CA GLU A 129 3.73 0.72 6.55
C GLU A 129 3.07 1.97 7.12
N THR A 130 2.08 1.78 8.00
CA THR A 130 1.36 2.93 8.58
C THR A 130 2.22 3.63 9.63
N LYS A 131 2.77 4.80 9.28
CA LYS A 131 3.67 5.57 10.14
C LYS A 131 2.98 6.02 11.44
N SER A 132 3.56 5.63 12.57
CA SER A 132 3.00 5.82 13.90
C SER A 132 3.31 7.18 14.54
N SER A 133 3.02 8.32 13.86
CA SER A 133 2.98 9.63 14.56
C SER A 133 2.40 10.82 13.78
N LEU A 134 1.69 11.68 14.53
CA LEU A 134 1.69 13.16 14.47
C LEU A 134 1.19 13.91 13.21
N PHE A 135 0.45 13.29 12.31
CA PHE A 135 -0.27 14.04 11.26
C PHE A 135 -1.73 14.34 11.63
N ALA A 136 -2.21 15.53 11.26
CA ALA A 136 -3.55 16.03 11.56
C ALA A 136 -4.64 15.10 11.03
N ASP A 137 -5.83 15.12 11.67
CA ASP A 137 -6.96 14.24 11.32
C ASP A 137 -7.32 14.27 9.82
N GLU A 138 -7.08 15.38 9.13
CA GLU A 138 -7.32 15.53 7.68
C GLU A 138 -6.37 14.71 6.79
N LEU A 139 -5.08 14.66 7.15
CA LEU A 139 -4.08 13.85 6.46
C LEU A 139 -4.41 12.36 6.64
N ARG A 140 -4.80 12.00 7.86
CA ARG A 140 -5.24 10.65 8.22
C ARG A 140 -6.51 10.21 7.49
N ASP A 141 -7.48 11.11 7.31
CA ASP A 141 -8.67 10.86 6.48
C ASP A 141 -8.32 10.66 5.00
N ALA A 142 -7.44 11.50 4.44
CA ALA A 142 -7.07 11.41 3.03
C ALA A 142 -6.20 10.19 2.71
N GLU A 143 -5.24 9.87 3.57
CA GLU A 143 -4.40 8.68 3.48
C GLU A 143 -5.20 7.40 3.73
N GLY A 144 -6.04 7.37 4.77
CA GLY A 144 -6.94 6.25 5.04
C GLY A 144 -7.90 5.96 3.89
N ALA A 145 -8.43 7.02 3.25
CA ALA A 145 -9.28 6.87 2.07
C ALA A 145 -8.51 6.37 0.83
N LYS A 146 -7.22 6.73 0.67
CA LYS A 146 -6.35 6.15 -0.37
C LYS A 146 -6.02 4.67 -0.12
N ILE A 147 -5.78 4.30 1.14
CA ILE A 147 -5.61 2.91 1.57
C ILE A 147 -6.88 2.10 1.27
N GLU A 148 -8.06 2.66 1.53
CA GLU A 148 -9.32 1.98 1.20
C GLU A 148 -9.48 1.77 -0.31
N CYS A 149 -9.14 2.78 -1.14
CA CYS A 149 -9.05 2.60 -2.58
C CYS A 149 -8.08 1.46 -2.96
N GLY A 150 -6.94 1.34 -2.28
CA GLY A 150 -5.99 0.24 -2.43
C GLY A 150 -6.61 -1.14 -2.17
N LYS A 151 -7.39 -1.29 -1.08
CA LYS A 151 -8.10 -2.55 -0.78
C LYS A 151 -9.09 -2.92 -1.88
N VAL A 152 -9.90 -1.97 -2.34
CA VAL A 152 -10.88 -2.22 -3.42
C VAL A 152 -10.15 -2.52 -4.75
N HIS A 153 -9.02 -1.86 -5.01
CA HIS A 153 -8.19 -2.11 -6.19
C HIS A 153 -7.65 -3.53 -6.21
N PHE A 154 -6.88 -3.94 -5.20
CA PHE A 154 -6.30 -5.28 -5.16
C PHE A 154 -7.36 -6.38 -4.95
N GLY A 155 -8.49 -6.05 -4.30
CA GLY A 155 -9.66 -6.95 -4.27
C GLY A 155 -10.28 -7.22 -5.65
N ALA A 156 -10.26 -6.24 -6.56
CA ALA A 156 -10.68 -6.44 -7.94
C ALA A 156 -9.67 -7.23 -8.79
N LEU A 157 -8.39 -7.24 -8.39
CA LEU A 157 -7.32 -8.03 -9.00
C LEU A 157 -7.16 -9.43 -8.37
N ALA A 158 -7.91 -9.75 -7.31
CA ALA A 158 -7.77 -10.99 -6.55
C ALA A 158 -8.40 -12.19 -7.29
N VAL A 159 -7.68 -12.72 -8.27
CA VAL A 159 -8.09 -13.84 -9.14
C VAL A 159 -7.03 -14.95 -9.08
N GLY A 160 -7.45 -16.21 -9.16
CA GLY A 160 -6.58 -17.39 -9.06
C GLY A 160 -6.48 -17.98 -7.63
N GLU A 161 -5.61 -18.97 -7.44
CA GLU A 161 -5.53 -19.75 -6.19
C GLU A 161 -4.76 -19.06 -5.05
N SER A 162 -3.81 -18.17 -5.37
CA SER A 162 -3.01 -17.43 -4.37
C SER A 162 -2.82 -15.95 -4.80
N PRO A 163 -3.89 -15.14 -4.81
CA PRO A 163 -3.79 -13.72 -5.19
C PRO A 163 -2.98 -12.91 -4.18
N ALA A 164 -2.30 -11.86 -4.66
CA ALA A 164 -1.57 -10.93 -3.81
C ALA A 164 -2.51 -10.25 -2.79
N LYS A 165 -2.08 -10.21 -1.52
CA LYS A 165 -2.87 -9.63 -0.43
C LYS A 165 -2.41 -8.21 -0.14
N TYR A 166 -3.31 -7.24 -0.20
CA TYR A 166 -3.04 -5.88 0.24
C TYR A 166 -3.38 -5.70 1.72
N VAL A 167 -2.40 -5.31 2.53
CA VAL A 167 -2.53 -5.18 3.99
C VAL A 167 -1.91 -3.88 4.50
N THR A 168 -2.46 -3.37 5.61
CA THR A 168 -1.81 -2.30 6.40
C THR A 168 -1.14 -2.93 7.61
N ALA A 169 0.13 -2.62 7.84
CA ALA A 169 0.89 -3.09 8.99
C ALA A 169 1.64 -1.94 9.68
N ARG A 170 1.95 -2.12 10.96
CA ARG A 170 2.87 -1.30 11.77
C ARG A 170 4.14 -2.05 12.14
N SER A 171 4.05 -3.37 12.16
CA SER A 171 5.16 -4.28 12.40
C SER A 171 4.95 -5.58 11.62
N VAL A 172 5.99 -6.40 11.53
CA VAL A 172 5.98 -7.61 10.69
C VAL A 172 5.02 -8.67 11.25
N GLU A 173 4.80 -8.68 12.56
CA GLU A 173 3.84 -9.57 13.24
C GLU A 173 2.39 -9.34 12.78
N GLU A 174 2.04 -8.16 12.25
CA GLU A 174 0.71 -7.87 11.70
C GLU A 174 0.49 -8.46 10.28
N ILE A 175 1.54 -8.98 9.62
CA ILE A 175 1.47 -9.60 8.28
C ILE A 175 1.26 -11.12 8.36
N LEU A 176 1.80 -11.77 9.40
CA LEU A 176 1.95 -13.23 9.50
C LEU A 176 0.63 -14.00 9.70
#